data_AF-A0A7Y5FB78-F1
#
_entry.id   AF-A0A7Y5FB78-F1
#
_cell.length_a   1.000
_cell.length_b   1.000
_cell.length_c   1.000
_cell.angle_alpha   90.00
_cell.angle_beta   90.00
_cell.angle_gamma   90.00
#
_symmetry.space_group_name_H-M   'P 1'
#
loop_
_entity.id
_entity.type
_entity.pdbx_description
1 polymer ?
#
loop_
_entity_poly.entity_id
_entity_poly.type
_entity_poly.pdbx_seq_one_letter_code
_entity_poly.pdbx_strand_id
1 'polypeptide(L)'
;MDTRLSLITMLKQLRDDMLVIQQQGAGYYSCTPFARRYNKLLAQGRALFTAGDGLIGTFENVDEADPKDPADKMKVVQGIRVEISQLLALLESTGARA
;
A
#
# COMPACT_ATOMS: atom_id res chain seq x y z
N MET A 1 5.23 18.18 11.49
CA MET A 1 5.73 16.98 10.79
C MET A 1 5.29 17.08 9.35
N ASP A 2 6.14 16.71 8.40
CA ASP A 2 5.76 16.63 6.99
C ASP A 2 4.93 15.36 6.76
N THR A 3 3.62 15.52 6.56
CA THR A 3 2.67 14.42 6.34
C THR A 3 3.07 13.53 5.16
N ARG A 4 3.68 14.09 4.10
CA ARG A 4 4.15 13.31 2.94
C ARG A 4 5.31 12.40 3.34
N LEU A 5 6.31 12.95 4.04
CA LEU A 5 7.46 12.15 4.51
C LEU A 5 7.03 11.05 5.48
N SER A 6 6.09 11.35 6.38
CA SER A 6 5.49 10.33 7.26
C SER A 6 4.77 9.24 6.45
N LEU A 7 3.99 9.61 5.44
CA LEU A 7 3.28 8.66 4.57
C LEU A 7 4.25 7.76 3.80
N ILE A 8 5.29 8.32 3.19
CA ILE A 8 6.35 7.56 2.50
C ILE A 8 7.00 6.56 3.45
N THR A 9 7.32 7.00 4.67
CA THR A 9 7.96 6.15 5.69
C THR A 9 7.05 4.99 6.08
N MET A 10 5.76 5.26 6.31
CA MET A 10 4.78 4.24 6.69
C MET A 10 4.47 3.25 5.57
N LEU A 11 4.46 3.70 4.30
CA LEU A 11 4.30 2.84 3.14
C LEU A 11 5.52 1.92 2.94
N LYS A 12 6.75 2.42 3.14
CA LYS A 12 7.97 1.60 3.13
C LYS A 12 7.92 0.52 4.22
N GLN A 13 7.59 0.89 5.45
CA GLN A 13 7.44 -0.06 6.55
C GLN A 13 6.39 -1.14 6.22
N LEU A 14 5.22 -0.74 5.73
CA LEU A 14 4.15 -1.68 5.37
C LEU A 14 4.59 -2.67 4.28
N ARG A 15 5.33 -2.21 3.27
CA ARG A 15 5.89 -3.07 2.22
C ARG A 15 6.88 -4.08 2.79
N ASP A 16 7.72 -3.64 3.72
CA ASP A 16 8.77 -4.47 4.32
C ASP A 16 8.16 -5.52 5.27
N ASP A 17 7.12 -5.15 6.04
CA ASP A 17 6.35 -6.09 6.87
C ASP A 17 5.74 -7.22 6.01
N MET A 18 5.25 -6.89 4.81
CA MET A 18 4.74 -7.90 3.86
C MET A 18 5.83 -8.81 3.29
N LEU A 19 7.07 -8.35 3.18
CA LEU A 19 8.19 -9.20 2.75
C LEU A 19 8.52 -10.25 3.82
N VAL A 20 8.55 -9.82 5.09
CA VAL A 20 8.79 -10.71 6.24
C VAL A 20 7.70 -11.78 6.33
N ILE A 21 6.44 -11.40 6.14
CA ILE A 21 5.32 -12.34 6.31
C ILE A 21 5.27 -13.39 5.20
N GLN A 22 5.67 -13.03 3.96
CA GLN A 22 5.75 -13.98 2.84
C GLN A 22 6.73 -15.13 3.11
N GLN A 23 7.71 -14.94 4.00
CA GLN A 23 8.68 -15.97 4.38
C GLN A 23 8.12 -16.98 5.40
N GLN A 24 7.07 -16.63 6.15
CA GLN A 24 6.51 -17.49 7.21
C GLN A 24 5.51 -18.54 6.69
N GLY A 25 5.04 -18.41 5.44
CA GLY A 25 4.05 -19.30 4.84
C GLY A 25 2.61 -18.87 5.09
N ALA A 26 1.70 -19.26 4.17
CA ALA A 26 0.33 -18.74 4.09
C ALA A 26 -0.59 -19.05 5.30
N GLY A 27 -0.24 -20.03 6.12
CA GLY A 27 -0.98 -20.38 7.35
C GLY A 27 -0.77 -19.39 8.50
N TYR A 28 0.26 -18.55 8.43
CA TYR A 28 0.70 -17.72 9.56
C TYR A 28 0.31 -16.25 9.44
N TYR A 29 -0.42 -15.88 8.38
CA TYR A 29 -0.82 -14.50 8.16
C TYR A 29 -2.21 -14.33 7.57
N SER A 30 -2.76 -13.14 7.79
CA SER A 30 -4.00 -12.68 7.20
C SER A 30 -3.70 -11.53 6.23
N CYS A 31 -4.40 -11.49 5.11
CA CYS A 31 -4.27 -10.40 4.14
C CYS A 31 -5.04 -9.14 4.57
N THR A 32 -6.10 -9.30 5.38
CA THR A 32 -6.99 -8.20 5.80
C THR A 32 -6.27 -7.03 6.49
N PRO A 33 -5.35 -7.23 7.45
CA PRO A 33 -4.65 -6.11 8.09
C PRO A 33 -3.83 -5.27 7.10
N PHE A 34 -3.24 -5.92 6.11
CA PHE A 34 -2.43 -5.28 5.07
C PHE A 34 -3.29 -4.45 4.11
N ALA A 35 -4.39 -5.02 3.61
CA ALA A 35 -5.34 -4.32 2.75
C ALA A 35 -5.95 -3.10 3.47
N ARG A 36 -6.43 -3.29 4.70
CA ARG A 36 -6.97 -2.21 5.53
C ARG A 36 -5.96 -1.09 5.74
N ARG A 37 -4.71 -1.44 6.06
CA ARG A 37 -3.67 -0.45 6.32
C ARG A 37 -3.32 0.31 5.05
N TYR A 38 -3.17 -0.38 3.91
CA TYR A 38 -2.98 0.25 2.62
C TYR A 38 -4.09 1.26 2.31
N ASN A 39 -5.36 0.86 2.39
CA ASN A 39 -6.51 1.74 2.10
C ASN A 39 -6.50 3.01 2.96
N LYS A 40 -6.15 2.91 4.24
CA LYS A 40 -6.00 4.07 5.13
C LYS A 40 -4.87 5.01 4.70
N LEU A 41 -3.73 4.46 4.28
CA LEU A 41 -2.60 5.24 3.79
C LEU A 41 -2.89 5.86 2.42
N LEU A 42 -3.58 5.15 1.53
CA LEU A 42 -4.05 5.68 0.25
C LEU A 42 -5.01 6.87 0.45
N ALA A 43 -5.94 6.78 1.41
CA ALA A 43 -6.83 7.90 1.73
C ALA A 43 -6.06 9.15 2.19
N GLN A 44 -5.00 8.98 3.00
CA GLN A 44 -4.11 10.08 3.37
C GLN A 44 -3.32 10.61 2.17
N GLY A 45 -2.83 9.71 1.30
CA GLY A 45 -2.15 10.07 0.06
C GLY A 45 -3.02 10.92 -0.84
N ARG A 46 -4.27 10.52 -1.08
CA ARG A 46 -5.25 11.27 -1.85
C ARG A 46 -5.47 12.68 -1.30
N ALA A 47 -5.49 12.85 0.02
CA ALA A 47 -5.65 14.17 0.65
C ALA A 47 -4.45 15.12 0.42
N LEU A 48 -3.29 14.62 -0.01
CA LEU A 48 -2.13 15.44 -0.38
C LEU A 48 -2.23 16.05 -1.78
N PHE A 49 -3.19 15.59 -2.59
CA PHE A 49 -3.43 16.08 -3.94
C PHE A 49 -4.76 16.85 -3.96
N THR A 50 -4.77 17.99 -4.64
CA THR A 50 -6.03 18.71 -4.90
C THR A 50 -6.94 17.83 -5.77
N ALA A 51 -8.22 17.77 -5.43
CA ALA A 51 -9.18 16.86 -6.07
C ALA A 51 -9.22 17.04 -7.61
N GLY A 52 -8.84 15.99 -8.35
CA GLY A 52 -9.15 15.80 -9.78
C GLY A 52 -7.96 15.48 -10.71
N ASP A 53 -8.11 14.39 -11.48
CA ASP A 53 -7.40 14.01 -12.74
C ASP A 53 -5.88 13.81 -12.77
N GLY A 54 -5.26 13.45 -11.65
CA GLY A 54 -3.87 12.99 -11.61
C GLY A 54 -3.72 11.47 -11.53
N LEU A 55 -2.47 10.99 -11.60
CA LEU A 55 -2.14 9.58 -11.32
C LEU A 55 -2.68 9.09 -9.96
N ILE A 56 -2.85 9.98 -8.97
CA ILE A 56 -3.44 9.62 -7.68
C ILE A 56 -4.88 9.08 -7.79
N GLY A 57 -5.62 9.48 -8.84
CA GLY A 57 -6.97 9.04 -9.10
C GLY A 57 -7.08 7.62 -9.64
N THR A 58 -5.98 7.04 -10.13
CA THR A 58 -5.98 5.67 -10.68
C THR A 58 -5.77 4.59 -9.63
N PHE A 59 -5.37 4.97 -8.42
CA PHE A 59 -5.21 4.04 -7.30
C PHE A 59 -6.57 3.67 -6.75
N GLU A 60 -6.79 2.38 -6.47
CA GLU A 60 -8.04 1.86 -5.95
C GLU A 60 -7.86 1.30 -4.54
N ASN A 61 -8.95 1.21 -3.79
CA ASN A 61 -8.92 0.46 -2.54
C ASN A 61 -8.78 -1.03 -2.86
N VAL A 62 -8.01 -1.74 -2.04
CA VAL A 62 -7.93 -3.20 -2.11
C VAL A 62 -9.00 -3.81 -1.23
N ASP A 63 -9.66 -4.85 -1.70
CA ASP A 63 -10.62 -5.62 -0.90
C ASP A 63 -9.95 -6.20 0.35
N GLU A 64 -10.62 -6.07 1.50
CA GLU A 64 -10.17 -6.62 2.79
C GLU A 64 -10.40 -8.14 2.90
N ALA A 65 -10.18 -8.88 1.81
CA ALA A 65 -10.37 -10.32 1.73
C ALA A 65 -9.19 -11.09 2.38
N ASP A 66 -9.50 -12.25 2.97
CA ASP A 66 -8.51 -13.19 3.48
C ASP A 66 -8.77 -14.60 2.91
N PRO A 67 -8.30 -14.87 1.68
CA PRO A 67 -8.47 -16.17 1.03
C PRO A 67 -7.90 -17.30 1.88
N LYS A 68 -8.50 -18.50 1.82
CA LYS A 68 -7.95 -19.68 2.51
C LYS A 68 -6.80 -20.32 1.73
N ASP A 69 -6.85 -20.23 0.41
CA ASP A 69 -5.85 -20.82 -0.47
C ASP A 69 -4.52 -20.03 -0.40
N PRO A 70 -3.38 -20.71 -0.20
CA PRO A 70 -2.07 -20.07 -0.15
C PRO A 70 -1.68 -19.27 -1.39
N ALA A 71 -2.02 -19.76 -2.58
CA ALA A 71 -1.71 -19.08 -3.83
C ALA A 71 -2.56 -17.81 -3.98
N ASP A 72 -3.83 -17.86 -3.57
CA ASP A 72 -4.69 -16.67 -3.58
C ASP A 72 -4.26 -15.64 -2.54
N LYS A 73 -3.84 -16.05 -1.33
CA LYS A 73 -3.21 -15.12 -0.38
C LYS A 73 -1.97 -14.45 -0.96
N MET A 74 -1.13 -15.22 -1.66
CA MET A 74 0.07 -14.68 -2.30
C MET A 74 -0.29 -13.63 -3.35
N LYS A 75 -1.32 -13.87 -4.18
CA LYS A 75 -1.80 -12.90 -5.17
C LYS A 75 -2.27 -11.60 -4.51
N VAL A 76 -3.02 -11.69 -3.41
CA VAL A 76 -3.48 -10.51 -2.66
C VAL A 76 -2.30 -9.72 -2.13
N VAL A 77 -1.34 -10.36 -1.45
CA VAL A 77 -0.16 -9.68 -0.91
C VAL A 77 0.68 -9.06 -2.03
N GLN A 78 0.89 -9.77 -3.13
CA GLN A 78 1.61 -9.25 -4.29
C GLN A 78 0.90 -8.03 -4.90
N GLY A 79 -0.42 -8.07 -5.05
CA GLY A 79 -1.22 -6.95 -5.53
C GLY A 79 -1.04 -5.71 -4.66
N ILE A 80 -1.18 -5.86 -3.34
CA ILE A 80 -0.99 -4.73 -2.40
C ILE A 80 0.44 -4.19 -2.46
N ARG A 81 1.46 -5.04 -2.64
CA ARG A 81 2.86 -4.60 -2.77
C ARG A 81 3.11 -3.79 -4.04
N VAL A 82 2.48 -4.15 -5.16
CA VAL A 82 2.55 -3.38 -6.41
C VAL A 82 1.96 -1.99 -6.20
N GLU A 83 0.75 -1.93 -5.63
CA GLU A 83 0.05 -0.69 -5.30
C GLU A 83 0.88 0.23 -4.38
N ILE A 84 1.44 -0.30 -3.30
CA ILE A 84 2.32 0.45 -2.40
C ILE A 84 3.54 1.01 -3.14
N SER A 85 4.15 0.21 -4.02
CA SER A 85 5.35 0.61 -4.76
C SER A 85 5.05 1.75 -5.74
N GLN A 86 3.90 1.69 -6.43
CA GLN A 86 3.46 2.77 -7.32
C GLN A 86 3.10 4.04 -6.54
N LEU A 87 2.43 3.91 -5.41
CA LEU A 87 2.07 5.07 -4.57
C LEU A 87 3.32 5.74 -3.99
N LEU A 88 4.31 4.96 -3.55
CA LEU A 88 5.62 5.46 -3.13
C LEU A 88 6.30 6.26 -4.25
N ALA A 89 6.38 5.69 -5.46
CA ALA A 89 6.99 6.36 -6.60
C ALA A 89 6.31 7.70 -6.93
N LEU A 90 4.97 7.76 -6.86
CA LEU A 90 4.21 9.00 -7.05
C LEU A 90 4.52 10.03 -5.95
N LEU A 91 4.53 9.62 -4.69
CA LEU A 91 4.79 10.53 -3.56
C LEU A 91 6.24 11.04 -3.56
N GLU A 92 7.21 10.21 -3.93
CA GLU A 92 8.62 10.59 -4.01
C GLU A 92 8.89 11.52 -5.20
N SER A 93 8.32 11.23 -6.38
CA SER A 93 8.50 12.06 -7.58
C SER A 93 7.85 13.45 -7.46
N THR A 94 6.76 13.56 -6.71
CA THR A 94 6.06 14.83 -6.49
C THR A 94 6.69 15.69 -5.40
N GLY A 95 7.50 15.11 -4.51
CA GLY A 95 8.30 15.84 -3.52
C GLY A 95 9.64 16.36 -4.04
N ALA A 96 10.14 15.86 -5.17
CA ALA A 96 11.44 16.23 -5.75
C ALA A 96 11.44 17.56 -6.54
N ARG A 97 10.28 18.21 -6.70
CA ARG A 97 10.17 19.57 -7.24
C ARG A 97 9.79 20.53 -6.11
N ALA A 98 10.80 21.06 -5.44
CA ALA A 98 10.73 22.29 -4.65
C ALA A 98 11.81 23.24 -5.17
#